data_AF-A0AA95GM38-F1
#
_entry.id   AF-A0AA95GM38-F1
#
_cell.length_a   1.000
_cell.length_b   1.000
_cell.length_c   1.000
_cell.angle_alpha   90.00
_cell.angle_beta   90.00
_cell.angle_gamma   90.00
#
_symmetry.space_group_name_H-M   'P 1'
#
loop_
_entity.id
_entity.type
_entity.pdbx_description
1 polymer ?
#
loop_
_entity_poly.entity_id
_entity_poly.type
_entity_poly.pdbx_seq_one_letter_code
_entity_poly.pdbx_strand_id
1 'polypeptide(L)'
;MIENYLTKTFSSYCKKIMEQLNYQKRGYEIKKNEKQSYDSYAASEEILNSKIADNTTSLPFKKVVITYSFGGYNGNYEISSVPIEQQRWFSEALDVWSDVANIKFTLVPKVTPSNICFRISLHKPNGQISYLSNQDMHLDSIPCVFDLYKHNDILQPEKGNYGQMVLVHQIGHALGLSHPGNFTNIASDIYSPDYLQWKKGRLSFWKEARYLEDTRQYTVMSNWSEKYTNADFHGAYPYTPLIDDIYAIQQLYGANMEARKEDTVYGFNSNTDKDYYSIKANDKVAIFSIWDADGNDSLDFSGYHQDQKINLNPDSFSDVGGLKGNISIARDVIIENAIGGKGNDIIIGNASNNIIKGGAGSDIIYGGMGQDTLWGENNIELSALTKCISLNLI
;
A
#
# COMPACT_ATOMS: atom_id res chain seq x y z
N MET A 1 -11.21 26.44 39.06
CA MET A 1 -11.96 25.56 38.13
C MET A 1 -11.40 25.60 36.72
N ILE A 2 -11.24 26.78 36.10
CA ILE A 2 -10.75 26.93 34.72
C ILE A 2 -9.38 26.22 34.50
N GLU A 3 -8.39 26.41 35.38
CA GLU A 3 -7.09 25.71 35.27
C GLU A 3 -7.22 24.18 35.29
N ASN A 4 -8.06 23.61 36.16
CA ASN A 4 -8.31 22.17 36.23
C ASN A 4 -9.11 21.62 35.03
N TYR A 5 -9.78 22.49 34.27
CA TYR A 5 -10.40 22.11 32.99
C TYR A 5 -9.34 22.14 31.89
N LEU A 6 -8.58 23.23 31.79
CA LEU A 6 -7.49 23.39 30.82
C LEU A 6 -6.43 22.29 30.92
N THR A 7 -5.99 21.89 32.13
CA THR A 7 -5.02 20.80 32.31
C THR A 7 -5.56 19.43 31.89
N LYS A 8 -6.85 19.15 32.16
CA LYS A 8 -7.50 17.89 31.73
C LYS A 8 -7.70 17.84 30.23
N THR A 9 -8.13 18.94 29.60
CA THR A 9 -8.33 19.02 28.15
C THR A 9 -6.98 18.95 27.42
N PHE A 10 -5.95 19.65 27.90
CA PHE A 10 -4.57 19.53 27.40
C PHE A 10 -4.04 18.09 27.48
N SER A 11 -4.25 17.41 28.61
CA SER A 11 -3.90 15.99 28.77
C SER A 11 -4.65 15.08 27.76
N SER A 12 -5.92 15.36 27.47
CA SER A 12 -6.68 14.63 26.46
C SER A 12 -6.17 14.84 25.03
N TYR A 13 -5.66 16.04 24.70
CA TYR A 13 -5.07 16.32 23.39
C TYR A 13 -3.69 15.65 23.25
N CYS A 14 -2.81 15.79 24.25
CA CYS A 14 -1.53 15.05 24.26
C CYS A 14 -1.76 13.53 24.09
N LYS A 15 -2.80 12.98 24.74
CA LYS A 15 -3.15 11.56 24.62
C LYS A 15 -3.51 11.18 23.17
N LYS A 16 -4.41 11.93 22.51
CA LYS A 16 -4.79 11.68 21.11
C LYS A 16 -3.58 11.74 20.16
N ILE A 17 -2.67 12.70 20.38
CA ILE A 17 -1.44 12.86 19.58
C ILE A 17 -0.50 11.66 19.80
N MET A 18 -0.30 11.24 21.06
CA MET A 18 0.51 10.06 21.37
C MET A 18 -0.13 8.76 20.84
N GLU A 19 -1.46 8.65 20.82
CA GLU A 19 -2.17 7.53 20.19
C GLU A 19 -1.93 7.49 18.67
N GLN A 20 -1.88 8.65 17.99
CA GLN A 20 -1.59 8.71 16.55
C GLN A 20 -0.11 8.49 16.23
N LEU A 21 0.82 9.01 17.03
CA LEU A 21 2.27 8.78 16.88
C LEU A 21 2.68 7.31 17.12
N ASN A 22 1.87 6.55 17.87
CA ASN A 22 2.06 5.10 18.05
C ASN A 22 1.07 4.26 17.21
N TYR A 23 0.28 4.89 16.33
CA TYR A 23 -0.67 4.17 15.48
C TYR A 23 0.08 3.32 14.46
N GLN A 24 -0.23 2.01 14.44
CA GLN A 24 0.45 1.02 13.59
C GLN A 24 1.97 0.97 13.75
N LYS A 25 2.49 1.36 14.93
CA LYS A 25 3.92 1.21 15.22
C LYS A 25 4.32 -0.27 15.10
N ARG A 26 5.37 -0.51 14.32
CA ARG A 26 5.91 -1.82 13.92
C ARG A 26 7.39 -1.94 14.32
N GLY A 27 7.87 -3.17 14.53
CA GLY A 27 9.27 -3.44 14.86
C GLY A 27 9.48 -4.66 15.77
N TYR A 28 10.70 -5.20 15.78
CA TYR A 28 11.02 -6.45 16.49
C TYR A 28 10.81 -6.38 18.03
N GLU A 29 10.70 -5.19 18.61
CA GLU A 29 10.37 -5.01 20.02
C GLU A 29 8.87 -5.25 20.34
N ILE A 30 8.01 -5.35 19.32
CA ILE A 30 6.55 -5.49 19.47
C ILE A 30 6.11 -6.93 19.17
N LYS A 31 5.41 -7.55 20.12
CA LYS A 31 4.80 -8.88 19.96
C LYS A 31 3.33 -8.85 20.39
N LYS A 32 2.43 -9.36 19.55
CA LYS A 32 0.97 -9.35 19.76
C LYS A 32 0.37 -10.65 19.22
N ASN A 33 -0.62 -11.21 19.91
CA ASN A 33 -1.27 -12.47 19.49
C ASN A 33 -0.28 -13.58 19.10
N GLU A 34 0.79 -13.73 19.90
CA GLU A 34 1.91 -14.67 19.69
C GLU A 34 2.80 -14.43 18.45
N LYS A 35 2.41 -13.52 17.54
CA LYS A 35 3.18 -13.12 16.37
C LYS A 35 4.13 -11.96 16.65
N GLN A 36 5.26 -12.00 15.96
CA GLN A 36 6.27 -10.95 15.94
C GLN A 36 5.83 -9.81 15.01
N SER A 37 6.03 -8.55 15.42
CA SER A 37 5.94 -7.40 14.51
C SER A 37 7.24 -7.25 13.74
N TYR A 38 7.14 -6.99 12.44
CA TYR A 38 8.25 -6.78 11.51
C TYR A 38 8.24 -5.34 10.99
N ASP A 39 9.41 -4.69 10.95
CA ASP A 39 9.58 -3.43 10.23
C ASP A 39 9.58 -3.67 8.70
N SER A 40 9.59 -2.60 7.91
CA SER A 40 9.51 -2.68 6.43
C SER A 40 10.69 -3.45 5.82
N TYR A 41 11.85 -3.44 6.47
CA TYR A 41 13.01 -4.27 6.08
C TYR A 41 12.73 -5.76 6.33
N ALA A 42 12.36 -6.14 7.56
CA ALA A 42 12.05 -7.53 7.91
C ALA A 42 10.89 -8.12 7.08
N ALA A 43 9.85 -7.33 6.81
CA ALA A 43 8.76 -7.74 5.93
C ALA A 43 9.22 -7.97 4.48
N SER A 44 10.14 -7.14 3.97
CA SER A 44 10.68 -7.31 2.62
C SER A 44 11.51 -8.59 2.46
N GLU A 45 12.26 -9.03 3.47
CA GLU A 45 12.98 -10.32 3.45
C GLU A 45 12.03 -11.51 3.27
N GLU A 46 10.83 -11.45 3.87
CA GLU A 46 9.78 -12.46 3.72
C GLU A 46 9.11 -12.41 2.33
N ILE A 47 8.76 -11.21 1.85
CA ILE A 47 8.17 -11.01 0.51
C ILE A 47 9.17 -11.47 -0.58
N LEU A 48 10.46 -11.20 -0.39
CA LEU A 48 11.52 -11.65 -1.28
C LEU A 48 11.90 -13.12 -1.06
N ASN A 49 11.38 -13.78 -0.02
CA ASN A 49 11.71 -15.16 0.38
C ASN A 49 13.23 -15.40 0.40
N SER A 50 13.97 -14.46 1.00
CA SER A 50 15.44 -14.44 1.05
C SER A 50 16.15 -14.57 -0.31
N LYS A 51 15.51 -14.14 -1.43
CA LYS A 51 16.17 -13.95 -2.73
C LYS A 51 17.22 -12.83 -2.72
N ILE A 52 17.44 -12.15 -1.59
CA ILE A 52 18.58 -11.25 -1.35
C ILE A 52 19.86 -12.09 -1.21
N ALA A 53 20.25 -12.71 -2.32
CA ALA A 53 21.55 -13.34 -2.48
C ALA A 53 22.60 -12.23 -2.69
N ASP A 54 23.19 -11.77 -1.58
CA ASP A 54 24.54 -11.19 -1.51
C ASP A 54 24.86 -10.02 -2.47
N ASN A 55 23.85 -9.26 -2.92
CA ASN A 55 24.02 -8.05 -3.74
C ASN A 55 24.46 -6.83 -2.92
N THR A 56 25.39 -7.04 -1.97
CA THR A 56 26.23 -5.97 -1.40
C THR A 56 27.22 -5.41 -2.42
N THR A 57 27.26 -5.97 -3.64
CA THR A 57 27.96 -5.38 -4.78
C THR A 57 27.17 -4.20 -5.35
N SER A 58 27.64 -3.01 -4.96
CA SER A 58 27.27 -1.66 -5.36
C SER A 58 27.34 -1.36 -6.87
N LEU A 59 26.60 -2.11 -7.69
CA LEU A 59 26.22 -1.66 -9.02
C LEU A 59 25.11 -0.60 -8.87
N PRO A 60 25.23 0.59 -9.48
CA PRO A 60 24.13 1.55 -9.48
C PRO A 60 22.92 0.88 -10.16
N PHE A 61 21.77 0.88 -9.48
CA PHE A 61 20.53 0.24 -9.92
C PHE A 61 20.06 0.82 -11.27
N LYS A 62 20.59 0.28 -12.36
CA LYS A 62 20.36 0.78 -13.71
C LYS A 62 18.96 0.39 -14.14
N LYS A 63 18.18 1.38 -14.60
CA LYS A 63 16.79 1.21 -15.05
C LYS A 63 16.62 -0.03 -15.94
N VAL A 64 15.90 -1.02 -15.42
CA VAL A 64 15.68 -2.32 -16.05
C VAL A 64 14.55 -2.20 -17.05
N VAL A 65 14.77 -2.63 -18.30
CA VAL A 65 13.71 -2.67 -19.31
C VAL A 65 13.06 -4.05 -19.28
N ILE A 66 11.76 -4.10 -18.99
CA ILE A 66 10.96 -5.32 -18.94
C ILE A 66 9.95 -5.27 -20.09
N THR A 67 10.05 -6.21 -21.03
CA THR A 67 9.12 -6.28 -22.16
C THR A 67 7.83 -6.98 -21.77
N TYR A 68 6.69 -6.50 -22.26
CA TYR A 68 5.39 -7.15 -22.03
C TYR A 68 4.56 -7.29 -23.31
N SER A 69 3.62 -8.23 -23.34
CA SER A 69 2.73 -8.47 -24.47
C SER A 69 1.31 -8.89 -24.04
N PHE A 70 0.34 -8.74 -24.95
CA PHE A 70 -1.04 -9.18 -24.79
C PHE A 70 -1.30 -10.44 -25.62
N GLY A 71 -1.40 -11.60 -24.95
CA GLY A 71 -1.32 -12.92 -25.56
C GLY A 71 0.10 -13.30 -25.97
N GLY A 72 0.25 -14.44 -26.67
CA GLY A 72 1.53 -14.92 -27.20
C GLY A 72 1.35 -16.21 -27.98
N TYR A 73 2.44 -16.98 -28.12
CA TYR A 73 2.42 -18.36 -28.61
C TYR A 73 3.07 -19.31 -27.60
N ASN A 74 2.50 -20.51 -27.44
CA ASN A 74 3.15 -21.63 -26.75
C ASN A 74 3.37 -22.76 -27.76
N GLY A 75 4.59 -22.88 -28.27
CA GLY A 75 4.86 -23.68 -29.47
C GLY A 75 3.97 -23.22 -30.63
N ASN A 76 3.15 -24.13 -31.16
CA ASN A 76 2.22 -23.83 -32.27
C ASN A 76 0.85 -23.29 -31.82
N TYR A 77 0.58 -23.19 -30.52
CA TYR A 77 -0.73 -22.76 -30.01
C TYR A 77 -0.76 -21.25 -29.76
N GLU A 78 -1.68 -20.57 -30.44
CA GLU A 78 -1.99 -19.17 -30.15
C GLU A 78 -2.69 -19.05 -28.79
N ILE A 79 -2.19 -18.15 -27.95
CA ILE A 79 -2.76 -17.86 -26.64
C ILE A 79 -3.81 -16.75 -26.78
N SER A 80 -4.94 -16.89 -26.08
CA SER A 80 -6.00 -15.88 -26.01
C SER A 80 -5.47 -14.54 -25.47
N SER A 81 -5.69 -13.47 -26.25
CA SER A 81 -5.29 -12.11 -25.90
C SER A 81 -6.32 -11.40 -25.03
N VAL A 82 -5.84 -10.53 -24.15
CA VAL A 82 -6.67 -9.50 -23.50
C VAL A 82 -7.38 -8.65 -24.59
N PRO A 83 -8.72 -8.49 -24.54
CA PRO A 83 -9.47 -7.59 -25.43
C PRO A 83 -8.90 -6.16 -25.39
N ILE A 84 -8.87 -5.46 -26.53
CA ILE A 84 -8.20 -4.15 -26.65
C ILE A 84 -8.73 -3.10 -25.65
N GLU A 85 -10.04 -3.11 -25.40
CA GLU A 85 -10.72 -2.27 -24.40
C GLU A 85 -10.25 -2.52 -22.96
N GLN A 86 -9.70 -3.71 -22.69
CA GLN A 86 -9.21 -4.11 -21.37
C GLN A 86 -7.69 -3.86 -21.18
N GLN A 87 -6.92 -3.71 -22.26
CA GLN A 87 -5.45 -3.60 -22.21
C GLN A 87 -4.93 -2.38 -21.44
N ARG A 88 -5.73 -1.30 -21.34
CA ARG A 88 -5.37 -0.11 -20.55
C ARG A 88 -5.10 -0.44 -19.08
N TRP A 89 -5.95 -1.24 -18.45
CA TRP A 89 -5.87 -1.52 -17.01
C TRP A 89 -4.66 -2.36 -16.63
N PHE A 90 -4.26 -3.29 -17.50
CA PHE A 90 -3.01 -4.02 -17.34
C PHE A 90 -1.78 -3.11 -17.51
N SER A 91 -1.87 -2.10 -18.37
CA SER A 91 -0.80 -1.11 -18.57
C SER A 91 -0.71 -0.16 -17.36
N GLU A 92 -1.85 0.34 -16.86
CA GLU A 92 -1.94 1.13 -15.63
C GLU A 92 -1.44 0.34 -14.40
N ALA A 93 -1.71 -0.97 -14.34
CA ALA A 93 -1.19 -1.86 -13.28
C ALA A 93 0.31 -2.17 -13.41
N LEU A 94 0.91 -2.02 -14.59
CA LEU A 94 2.37 -1.99 -14.76
C LEU A 94 2.94 -0.64 -14.34
N ASP A 95 2.27 0.44 -14.71
CA ASP A 95 2.74 1.81 -14.43
C ASP A 95 2.96 2.02 -12.93
N VAL A 96 2.03 1.59 -12.06
CA VAL A 96 2.18 1.69 -10.58
C VAL A 96 3.43 1.02 -10.01
N TRP A 97 3.99 -0.01 -10.67
CA TRP A 97 5.27 -0.62 -10.26
C TRP A 97 6.49 0.15 -10.80
N SER A 98 6.40 0.65 -12.03
CA SER A 98 7.46 1.51 -12.61
C SER A 98 7.53 2.90 -11.98
N ASP A 99 6.46 3.29 -11.30
CA ASP A 99 6.34 4.55 -10.58
C ASP A 99 7.23 4.56 -9.33
N VAL A 100 7.37 3.41 -8.65
CA VAL A 100 8.08 3.27 -7.36
C VAL A 100 9.50 2.69 -7.48
N ALA A 101 9.83 2.01 -8.58
CA ALA A 101 11.13 1.37 -8.80
C ALA A 101 11.72 1.63 -10.19
N ASN A 102 13.03 1.47 -10.37
CA ASN A 102 13.72 1.73 -11.66
C ASN A 102 13.43 0.65 -12.72
N ILE A 103 12.16 0.54 -13.10
CA ILE A 103 11.65 -0.38 -14.10
C ILE A 103 11.11 0.45 -15.26
N LYS A 104 11.28 -0.03 -16.49
CA LYS A 104 10.63 0.50 -17.69
C LYS A 104 9.92 -0.64 -18.39
N PHE A 105 8.59 -0.63 -18.34
CA PHE A 105 7.80 -1.55 -19.14
C PHE A 105 7.78 -1.10 -20.61
N THR A 106 7.83 -2.05 -21.54
CA THR A 106 7.79 -1.78 -22.98
C THR A 106 6.91 -2.82 -23.67
N LEU A 107 5.79 -2.37 -24.26
CA LEU A 107 4.91 -3.24 -25.03
C LEU A 107 5.63 -3.72 -26.29
N VAL A 108 5.62 -5.03 -26.52
CA VAL A 108 6.12 -5.67 -27.76
C VAL A 108 4.99 -6.41 -28.48
N PRO A 109 5.07 -6.58 -29.82
CA PRO A 109 4.07 -7.33 -30.57
C PRO A 109 3.92 -8.77 -30.04
N LYS A 110 2.69 -9.31 -30.04
CA LYS A 110 2.32 -10.67 -29.59
C LYS A 110 3.20 -11.81 -30.11
N VAL A 111 3.80 -11.64 -31.30
CA VAL A 111 4.73 -12.61 -31.94
C VAL A 111 6.16 -12.56 -31.38
N THR A 112 6.47 -11.59 -30.51
CA THR A 112 7.80 -11.36 -29.94
C THR A 112 7.86 -11.97 -28.54
N PRO A 113 8.92 -12.72 -28.18
CA PRO A 113 9.13 -13.13 -26.80
C PRO A 113 9.16 -11.92 -25.86
N SER A 114 8.46 -12.01 -24.72
CA SER A 114 8.38 -10.94 -23.73
C SER A 114 8.63 -11.45 -22.31
N ASN A 115 9.11 -10.58 -21.42
CA ASN A 115 9.37 -10.89 -20.01
C ASN A 115 8.08 -11.05 -19.19
N ILE A 116 6.98 -10.44 -19.62
CA ILE A 116 5.63 -10.61 -19.06
C ILE A 116 4.66 -10.84 -20.23
N CYS A 117 3.68 -11.71 -20.05
CA CYS A 117 2.61 -11.93 -21.04
C CYS A 117 1.26 -12.02 -20.35
N PHE A 118 0.37 -11.09 -20.69
CA PHE A 118 -1.01 -11.03 -20.17
C PHE A 118 -1.94 -11.88 -21.00
N ARG A 119 -2.81 -12.63 -20.33
CA ARG A 119 -3.77 -13.57 -20.92
C ARG A 119 -5.15 -13.36 -20.27
N ILE A 120 -6.20 -13.94 -20.86
CA ILE A 120 -7.48 -14.20 -20.19
C ILE A 120 -7.96 -15.57 -20.65
N SER A 121 -8.37 -16.43 -19.72
CA SER A 121 -8.83 -17.79 -19.99
C SER A 121 -10.27 -18.00 -19.56
N LEU A 122 -11.07 -18.57 -20.46
CA LEU A 122 -12.51 -18.76 -20.27
C LEU A 122 -12.87 -20.09 -19.58
N HIS A 123 -11.89 -20.96 -19.31
CA HIS A 123 -12.10 -22.28 -18.71
C HIS A 123 -11.61 -22.33 -17.26
N LYS A 124 -12.48 -22.73 -16.33
CA LYS A 124 -12.12 -23.08 -14.95
C LYS A 124 -11.44 -24.46 -14.89
N PRO A 125 -10.20 -24.58 -14.40
CA PRO A 125 -9.75 -25.76 -13.67
C PRO A 125 -10.57 -25.87 -12.37
N ASN A 126 -10.82 -27.10 -11.96
CA ASN A 126 -11.65 -27.50 -10.84
C ASN A 126 -11.49 -26.65 -9.56
N GLY A 127 -12.38 -25.67 -9.36
CA GLY A 127 -12.62 -25.04 -8.05
C GLY A 127 -11.74 -23.84 -7.66
N GLN A 128 -10.76 -23.42 -8.46
CA GLN A 128 -9.89 -22.29 -8.12
C GLN A 128 -10.44 -20.93 -8.63
N ILE A 129 -9.91 -19.84 -8.06
CA ILE A 129 -10.29 -18.44 -8.36
C ILE A 129 -9.08 -17.65 -8.91
N SER A 130 -7.92 -17.80 -8.25
CA SER A 130 -6.58 -17.27 -8.58
C SER A 130 -5.61 -17.76 -7.47
N TYR A 131 -4.36 -18.21 -7.69
CA TYR A 131 -3.63 -18.56 -8.92
C TYR A 131 -2.55 -19.63 -8.69
N LEU A 132 -1.95 -20.13 -9.77
CA LEU A 132 -0.64 -20.79 -9.74
C LEU A 132 0.47 -19.74 -9.88
N SER A 133 1.35 -19.64 -8.89
CA SER A 133 2.66 -19.02 -9.04
C SER A 133 3.63 -20.00 -9.74
N ASN A 134 4.85 -19.57 -10.06
CA ASN A 134 5.87 -20.35 -10.78
C ASN A 134 6.37 -21.63 -10.06
N GLN A 135 5.74 -22.09 -8.96
CA GLN A 135 6.19 -23.29 -8.23
C GLN A 135 5.79 -24.62 -8.89
N ASP A 136 4.69 -24.68 -9.64
CA ASP A 136 4.14 -25.94 -10.18
C ASP A 136 4.46 -26.21 -11.66
N MET A 137 5.30 -25.40 -12.31
CA MET A 137 5.75 -25.66 -13.69
C MET A 137 7.27 -25.62 -13.83
N HIS A 138 7.88 -26.80 -13.90
CA HIS A 138 9.23 -27.01 -14.46
C HIS A 138 9.24 -26.74 -15.97
N LEU A 139 9.15 -25.47 -16.36
CA LEU A 139 9.32 -25.01 -17.73
C LEU A 139 10.24 -23.79 -17.73
N ASP A 140 11.51 -24.00 -18.08
CA ASP A 140 12.59 -22.99 -18.13
C ASP A 140 12.39 -21.87 -19.18
N SER A 141 11.16 -21.70 -19.70
CA SER A 141 10.83 -20.76 -20.76
C SER A 141 9.32 -20.55 -20.92
N ILE A 142 8.67 -19.80 -20.01
CA ILE A 142 7.61 -18.80 -20.29
C ILE A 142 7.11 -18.13 -18.98
N PRO A 143 7.26 -16.81 -18.80
CA PRO A 143 6.73 -16.04 -17.67
C PRO A 143 5.34 -15.48 -17.97
N CYS A 144 4.34 -16.35 -18.20
CA CYS A 144 2.98 -15.89 -18.44
C CYS A 144 2.08 -16.07 -17.22
N VAL A 145 1.30 -15.02 -16.97
CA VAL A 145 0.37 -14.91 -15.87
C VAL A 145 -1.05 -14.73 -16.47
N PHE A 146 -2.11 -14.89 -15.67
CA PHE A 146 -3.50 -14.54 -16.01
C PHE A 146 -4.38 -15.54 -16.82
N ASP A 147 -4.62 -16.75 -16.31
CA ASP A 147 -5.85 -17.50 -16.65
C ASP A 147 -7.07 -16.91 -15.90
N LEU A 148 -7.56 -15.73 -16.31
CA LEU A 148 -8.54 -14.96 -15.52
C LEU A 148 -9.96 -15.50 -15.65
N TYR A 149 -10.43 -16.26 -14.65
CA TYR A 149 -11.83 -16.71 -14.61
C TYR A 149 -12.78 -15.54 -14.52
N LYS A 150 -13.97 -15.73 -15.10
CA LYS A 150 -15.05 -14.74 -15.17
C LYS A 150 -15.61 -14.38 -13.78
N HIS A 151 -14.91 -13.48 -13.10
CA HIS A 151 -15.44 -12.58 -12.07
C HIS A 151 -15.64 -11.21 -12.73
N ASN A 152 -16.74 -10.50 -12.43
CA ASN A 152 -17.06 -9.26 -13.15
C ASN A 152 -15.97 -8.20 -12.95
N ASP A 153 -15.51 -8.02 -11.72
CA ASP A 153 -14.46 -7.08 -11.31
C ASP A 153 -13.13 -7.30 -12.05
N ILE A 154 -12.86 -8.54 -12.49
CA ILE A 154 -11.64 -8.89 -13.23
C ILE A 154 -11.75 -8.51 -14.72
N LEU A 155 -12.96 -8.51 -15.28
CA LEU A 155 -13.23 -8.06 -16.65
C LEU A 155 -13.44 -6.54 -16.74
N GLN A 156 -13.66 -5.89 -15.59
CA GLN A 156 -13.81 -4.44 -15.44
C GLN A 156 -13.08 -4.02 -14.15
N PRO A 157 -11.73 -4.07 -14.13
CA PRO A 157 -10.96 -3.61 -12.98
C PRO A 157 -11.11 -2.10 -12.82
N GLU A 158 -11.35 -1.67 -11.60
CA GLU A 158 -11.60 -0.28 -11.21
C GLU A 158 -10.93 -0.02 -9.85
N LYS A 159 -10.60 1.25 -9.57
CA LYS A 159 -10.12 1.69 -8.25
C LYS A 159 -10.96 1.08 -7.12
N GLY A 160 -10.30 0.42 -6.17
CA GLY A 160 -10.94 -0.15 -5.00
C GLY A 160 -11.56 -1.53 -5.19
N ASN A 161 -11.61 -2.09 -6.41
CA ASN A 161 -12.17 -3.43 -6.65
C ASN A 161 -11.11 -4.53 -6.60
N TYR A 162 -11.56 -5.78 -6.41
CA TYR A 162 -10.67 -6.93 -6.26
C TYR A 162 -9.87 -7.23 -7.54
N GLY A 163 -10.45 -6.97 -8.73
CA GLY A 163 -9.79 -7.19 -10.01
C GLY A 163 -8.52 -6.36 -10.17
N GLN A 164 -8.59 -5.06 -9.84
CA GLN A 164 -7.43 -4.17 -9.89
C GLN A 164 -6.33 -4.62 -8.91
N MET A 165 -6.69 -5.00 -7.69
CA MET A 165 -5.75 -5.54 -6.69
C MET A 165 -5.03 -6.80 -7.19
N VAL A 166 -5.77 -7.71 -7.84
CA VAL A 166 -5.21 -8.95 -8.41
C VAL A 166 -4.23 -8.64 -9.53
N LEU A 167 -4.48 -7.64 -10.40
CA LEU A 167 -3.52 -7.23 -11.43
C LEU A 167 -2.18 -6.80 -10.82
N VAL A 168 -2.21 -5.90 -9.83
CA VAL A 168 -1.00 -5.39 -9.17
C VAL A 168 -0.23 -6.52 -8.47
N HIS A 169 -0.92 -7.35 -7.67
CA HIS A 169 -0.34 -8.51 -6.98
C HIS A 169 0.36 -9.49 -7.95
N GLN A 170 -0.30 -9.82 -9.06
CA GLN A 170 0.21 -10.80 -10.01
C GLN A 170 1.37 -10.26 -10.85
N ILE A 171 1.42 -8.95 -11.09
CA ILE A 171 2.63 -8.28 -11.61
C ILE A 171 3.75 -8.33 -10.56
N GLY A 172 3.46 -8.14 -9.26
CA GLY A 172 4.42 -8.33 -8.18
C GLY A 172 5.11 -9.70 -8.23
N HIS A 173 4.35 -10.78 -8.44
CA HIS A 173 4.92 -12.12 -8.70
C HIS A 173 5.82 -12.18 -9.94
N ALA A 174 5.41 -11.57 -11.05
CA ALA A 174 6.22 -11.53 -12.28
C ALA A 174 7.53 -10.73 -12.10
N LEU A 175 7.54 -9.77 -11.18
CA LEU A 175 8.71 -9.00 -10.75
C LEU A 175 9.53 -9.68 -9.63
N GLY A 176 9.14 -10.88 -9.20
CA GLY A 176 9.91 -11.71 -8.27
C GLY A 176 9.44 -11.68 -6.81
N LEU A 177 8.39 -10.92 -6.46
CA LEU A 177 7.82 -10.91 -5.12
C LEU A 177 7.05 -12.21 -4.83
N SER A 178 6.98 -12.61 -3.57
CA SER A 178 6.28 -13.80 -3.07
C SER A 178 5.15 -13.36 -2.12
N HIS A 179 4.26 -14.29 -1.73
CA HIS A 179 3.43 -14.04 -0.54
C HIS A 179 4.33 -13.94 0.70
N PRO A 180 3.98 -13.15 1.73
CA PRO A 180 4.78 -13.07 2.93
C PRO A 180 4.68 -14.39 3.72
N GLY A 181 5.76 -15.16 3.75
CA GLY A 181 5.83 -16.45 4.41
C GLY A 181 5.39 -17.66 3.56
N ASN A 182 5.84 -18.85 3.97
CA ASN A 182 5.61 -20.10 3.25
C ASN A 182 4.27 -20.73 3.63
N PHE A 183 3.18 -20.31 2.97
CA PHE A 183 1.91 -21.04 3.04
C PHE A 183 2.01 -22.34 2.25
N THR A 184 2.16 -23.47 2.96
CA THR A 184 1.77 -24.76 2.37
C THR A 184 0.31 -24.67 2.01
N ASN A 185 -0.02 -24.88 0.74
CA ASN A 185 -1.38 -24.75 0.22
C ASN A 185 -2.33 -25.73 0.92
N ILE A 186 -2.97 -25.33 2.03
CA ILE A 186 -3.98 -26.14 2.72
C ILE A 186 -5.18 -26.42 1.78
N ALA A 187 -5.37 -25.59 0.76
CA ALA A 187 -6.29 -25.85 -0.35
C ALA A 187 -5.91 -27.05 -1.25
N SER A 188 -4.65 -27.50 -1.26
CA SER A 188 -4.22 -28.72 -1.97
C SER A 188 -4.44 -30.00 -1.15
N ASP A 189 -4.59 -29.91 0.17
CA ASP A 189 -5.05 -31.02 1.01
C ASP A 189 -6.45 -30.74 1.56
N ILE A 190 -7.45 -31.00 0.72
CA ILE A 190 -8.88 -30.89 1.04
C ILE A 190 -9.35 -31.85 2.16
N TYR A 191 -8.48 -32.72 2.67
CA TYR A 191 -8.73 -33.63 3.77
C TYR A 191 -8.08 -33.20 5.08
N SER A 192 -7.24 -32.16 5.07
CA SER A 192 -6.56 -31.71 6.28
C SER A 192 -7.56 -31.24 7.35
N PRO A 193 -7.26 -31.47 8.64
CA PRO A 193 -8.10 -30.98 9.74
C PRO A 193 -8.33 -29.46 9.69
N ASP A 194 -7.38 -28.70 9.15
CA ASP A 194 -7.43 -27.25 9.08
C ASP A 194 -8.30 -26.76 7.92
N TYR A 195 -8.23 -27.38 6.75
CA TYR A 195 -9.17 -27.14 5.65
C TYR A 195 -10.63 -27.40 6.08
N LEU A 196 -10.85 -28.51 6.80
CA LEU A 196 -12.17 -28.90 7.31
C LEU A 196 -12.71 -27.97 8.41
N GLN A 197 -11.84 -27.24 9.11
CA GLN A 197 -12.23 -26.23 10.10
C GLN A 197 -12.40 -24.84 9.48
N TRP A 198 -11.56 -24.46 8.51
CA TRP A 198 -11.75 -23.26 7.68
C TRP A 198 -13.10 -23.27 6.97
N LYS A 199 -13.46 -24.39 6.30
CA LYS A 199 -14.75 -24.54 5.61
C LYS A 199 -15.97 -24.39 6.55
N LYS A 200 -15.76 -24.54 7.86
CA LYS A 200 -16.79 -24.36 8.91
C LYS A 200 -16.77 -22.96 9.54
N GLY A 201 -15.91 -22.05 9.08
CA GLY A 201 -15.70 -20.71 9.65
C GLY A 201 -15.05 -20.72 11.03
N ARG A 202 -14.37 -21.81 11.41
CA ARG A 202 -13.83 -22.01 12.78
C ARG A 202 -12.32 -21.80 12.90
N LEU A 203 -11.62 -21.61 11.78
CA LEU A 203 -10.19 -21.37 11.74
C LEU A 203 -9.93 -20.08 10.95
N SER A 204 -9.31 -19.10 11.60
CA SER A 204 -8.79 -17.90 10.94
C SER A 204 -7.37 -18.19 10.49
N PHE A 205 -7.18 -18.42 9.19
CA PHE A 205 -5.87 -18.74 8.60
C PHE A 205 -4.78 -17.69 8.85
N TRP A 206 -5.12 -16.45 9.23
CA TRP A 206 -4.14 -15.48 9.75
C TRP A 206 -3.29 -16.05 10.92
N LYS A 207 -3.72 -17.11 11.62
CA LYS A 207 -2.84 -17.86 12.54
C LYS A 207 -1.55 -18.37 11.91
N GLU A 208 -1.53 -18.64 10.60
CA GLU A 208 -0.36 -19.10 9.84
C GLU A 208 0.53 -17.95 9.32
N ALA A 209 0.03 -16.70 9.30
CA ALA A 209 0.82 -15.51 8.95
C ALA A 209 2.13 -15.45 9.76
N ARG A 210 3.28 -15.27 9.11
CA ARG A 210 4.58 -15.39 9.80
C ARG A 210 4.86 -14.23 10.78
N TYR A 211 4.38 -13.03 10.44
CA TYR A 211 4.49 -11.81 11.23
C TYR A 211 3.12 -11.11 11.33
N LEU A 212 3.02 -10.04 12.12
CA LEU A 212 1.77 -9.34 12.39
C LEU A 212 1.25 -8.58 11.16
N GLU A 213 2.15 -7.90 10.47
CA GLU A 213 1.90 -6.96 9.38
C GLU A 213 1.64 -7.66 8.03
N ASP A 214 1.72 -9.00 7.95
CA ASP A 214 1.22 -9.78 6.82
C ASP A 214 -0.32 -9.64 6.73
N THR A 215 -0.74 -8.56 6.06
CA THR A 215 -2.12 -8.24 5.68
C THR A 215 -2.11 -7.29 4.48
N ARG A 216 -3.26 -7.16 3.83
CA ARG A 216 -3.53 -6.17 2.76
C ARG A 216 -3.52 -4.72 3.22
N GLN A 217 -3.19 -4.42 4.48
CA GLN A 217 -2.83 -3.07 4.90
C GLN A 217 -1.39 -2.70 4.49
N TYR A 218 -0.46 -3.68 4.47
CA TYR A 218 0.97 -3.42 4.29
C TYR A 218 1.51 -3.92 2.94
N THR A 219 0.94 -5.00 2.41
CA THR A 219 1.37 -5.59 1.14
C THR A 219 0.19 -6.17 0.35
N VAL A 220 0.11 -5.87 -0.94
CA VAL A 220 -0.86 -6.49 -1.85
C VAL A 220 -0.59 -7.98 -2.03
N MET A 221 0.63 -8.45 -1.73
CA MET A 221 1.01 -9.86 -1.79
C MET A 221 0.37 -10.71 -0.68
N SER A 222 -0.23 -10.10 0.35
CA SER A 222 -0.90 -10.83 1.43
C SER A 222 -2.26 -11.41 1.04
N ASN A 223 -2.53 -12.60 1.58
CA ASN A 223 -3.83 -13.25 1.52
C ASN A 223 -4.81 -12.73 2.59
N TRP A 224 -4.34 -11.97 3.58
CA TRP A 224 -5.12 -11.60 4.77
C TRP A 224 -5.75 -10.21 4.69
N SER A 225 -6.94 -10.08 5.26
CA SER A 225 -7.63 -8.78 5.38
C SER A 225 -6.87 -7.82 6.28
N GLU A 226 -6.88 -6.56 5.89
CA GLU A 226 -6.44 -5.38 6.64
C GLU A 226 -7.00 -5.32 8.07
N LYS A 227 -8.15 -5.96 8.32
CA LYS A 227 -8.83 -5.98 9.62
C LYS A 227 -8.05 -6.75 10.70
N TYR A 228 -7.16 -7.67 10.32
CA TYR A 228 -6.30 -8.36 11.29
C TYR A 228 -5.27 -7.42 11.95
N THR A 229 -4.93 -6.31 11.30
CA THR A 229 -4.06 -5.24 11.80
C THR A 229 -4.83 -3.95 12.13
N ASN A 230 -6.14 -4.05 12.38
CA ASN A 230 -7.02 -2.93 12.78
C ASN A 230 -7.22 -1.81 11.72
N ALA A 231 -6.82 -2.00 10.47
CA ALA A 231 -7.32 -1.18 9.37
C ALA A 231 -8.78 -1.56 9.01
N ASP A 232 -9.47 -0.71 8.24
CA ASP A 232 -10.79 -1.02 7.69
C ASP A 232 -10.97 -0.27 6.37
N PHE A 233 -11.06 -1.03 5.27
CA PHE A 233 -11.24 -0.49 3.92
C PHE A 233 -12.70 -0.55 3.45
N HIS A 234 -13.64 -0.81 4.36
CA HIS A 234 -15.07 -0.98 4.08
C HIS A 234 -15.38 -2.01 2.95
N GLY A 235 -14.51 -3.01 2.79
CA GLY A 235 -14.65 -4.08 1.79
C GLY A 235 -14.06 -3.75 0.40
N ALA A 236 -13.39 -2.60 0.26
CA ALA A 236 -12.58 -2.30 -0.92
C ALA A 236 -11.14 -2.82 -0.78
N TYR A 237 -10.39 -2.72 -1.88
CA TYR A 237 -9.05 -3.30 -2.02
C TYR A 237 -8.01 -2.26 -2.47
N PRO A 238 -6.73 -2.41 -2.07
CA PRO A 238 -5.65 -1.58 -2.55
C PRO A 238 -5.43 -1.78 -4.07
N TYR A 239 -5.00 -0.72 -4.75
CA TYR A 239 -4.85 -0.69 -6.21
C TYR A 239 -3.48 -0.14 -6.68
N THR A 240 -2.55 0.04 -5.75
CA THR A 240 -1.12 0.31 -5.96
C THR A 240 -0.30 -0.71 -5.15
N PRO A 241 1.02 -0.84 -5.36
CA PRO A 241 1.92 -1.36 -4.33
C PRO A 241 1.69 -0.63 -3.00
N LEU A 242 1.76 -1.36 -1.90
CA LEU A 242 1.67 -0.85 -0.54
C LEU A 242 3.06 -0.74 0.10
N ILE A 243 3.11 -0.29 1.35
CA ILE A 243 4.34 0.15 2.03
C ILE A 243 5.48 -0.90 2.01
N ASP A 244 5.16 -2.18 2.25
CA ASP A 244 6.14 -3.28 2.23
C ASP A 244 6.46 -3.73 0.79
N ASP A 245 5.50 -3.59 -0.13
CA ASP A 245 5.71 -3.88 -1.55
C ASP A 245 6.70 -2.90 -2.17
N ILE A 246 6.55 -1.61 -1.87
CA ILE A 246 7.44 -0.52 -2.29
C ILE A 246 8.85 -0.79 -1.78
N TYR A 247 9.00 -1.06 -0.47
CA TYR A 247 10.32 -1.33 0.09
C TYR A 247 10.97 -2.58 -0.53
N ALA A 248 10.22 -3.68 -0.70
CA ALA A 248 10.70 -4.92 -1.30
C ALA A 248 11.09 -4.80 -2.79
N ILE A 249 10.27 -4.12 -3.61
CA ILE A 249 10.58 -3.95 -5.04
C ILE A 249 11.78 -3.03 -5.25
N GLN A 250 11.99 -2.06 -4.35
CA GLN A 250 13.16 -1.18 -4.35
C GLN A 250 14.46 -1.91 -3.96
N GLN A 251 14.41 -2.96 -3.11
CA GLN A 251 15.60 -3.81 -2.88
C GLN A 251 16.03 -4.58 -4.13
N LEU A 252 15.08 -4.97 -5.00
CA LEU A 252 15.38 -5.70 -6.24
C LEU A 252 15.86 -4.80 -7.38
N TYR A 253 15.22 -3.64 -7.56
CA TYR A 253 15.36 -2.80 -8.76
C TYR A 253 15.84 -1.37 -8.49
N GLY A 254 15.99 -0.97 -7.23
CA GLY A 254 16.29 0.40 -6.81
C GLY A 254 15.09 1.35 -6.91
N ALA A 255 15.06 2.35 -6.04
CA ALA A 255 14.04 3.39 -5.99
C ALA A 255 14.02 4.30 -7.22
N ASN A 256 12.83 4.64 -7.72
CA ASN A 256 12.65 5.54 -8.85
C ASN A 256 12.75 7.02 -8.41
N MET A 257 13.98 7.55 -8.35
CA MET A 257 14.25 8.94 -7.95
C MET A 257 13.85 9.99 -9.02
N GLU A 258 13.22 9.58 -10.12
CA GLU A 258 12.63 10.50 -11.12
C GLU A 258 11.10 10.61 -10.97
N ALA A 259 10.49 9.87 -10.04
CA ALA A 259 9.07 10.01 -9.75
C ALA A 259 8.82 11.25 -8.90
N ARG A 260 8.06 12.21 -9.43
CA ARG A 260 7.45 13.34 -8.69
C ARG A 260 8.37 14.28 -7.90
N LYS A 261 9.67 14.30 -8.20
CA LYS A 261 10.72 15.19 -7.66
C LYS A 261 10.50 16.74 -7.71
N GLU A 262 9.29 17.20 -7.96
CA GLU A 262 8.83 18.60 -8.06
C GLU A 262 7.55 18.70 -7.21
N ASP A 263 7.28 19.85 -6.55
CA ASP A 263 6.13 20.06 -5.63
C ASP A 263 4.82 19.34 -6.03
N THR A 264 4.48 18.27 -5.32
CA THR A 264 3.37 17.38 -5.64
C THR A 264 2.21 17.50 -4.66
N VAL A 265 0.99 17.50 -5.18
CA VAL A 265 -0.27 17.40 -4.42
C VAL A 265 -0.86 16.00 -4.60
N TYR A 266 -1.08 15.30 -3.49
CA TYR A 266 -1.77 14.02 -3.40
C TYR A 266 -3.19 14.19 -2.88
N GLY A 267 -4.14 13.39 -3.37
CA GLY A 267 -5.53 13.45 -2.93
C GLY A 267 -6.41 14.35 -3.80
N PHE A 268 -7.18 15.25 -3.19
CA PHE A 268 -7.92 16.27 -3.93
C PHE A 268 -6.96 17.25 -4.61
N ASN A 269 -7.40 17.92 -5.68
CA ASN A 269 -6.59 18.90 -6.42
C ASN A 269 -5.22 18.36 -6.91
N SER A 270 -5.06 17.03 -7.00
CA SER A 270 -3.77 16.40 -7.32
C SER A 270 -3.22 16.82 -8.68
N ASN A 271 -1.92 17.09 -8.72
CA ASN A 271 -1.13 17.38 -9.93
C ASN A 271 -0.25 16.19 -10.37
N THR A 272 -0.42 15.01 -9.76
CA THR A 272 0.43 13.82 -10.01
C THR A 272 0.34 13.27 -11.45
N ASP A 273 -0.68 13.67 -12.22
CA ASP A 273 -1.14 13.01 -13.45
C ASP A 273 -1.41 11.49 -13.29
N LYS A 274 -1.50 11.00 -12.04
CA LYS A 274 -1.82 9.61 -11.70
C LYS A 274 -3.22 9.55 -11.13
N ASP A 275 -4.12 8.85 -11.82
CA ASP A 275 -5.48 8.66 -11.29
C ASP A 275 -5.45 7.98 -9.91
N TYR A 276 -4.56 7.00 -9.70
CA TYR A 276 -4.44 6.28 -8.41
C TYR A 276 -4.07 7.16 -7.20
N TYR A 277 -3.39 8.30 -7.40
CA TYR A 277 -3.12 9.28 -6.33
C TYR A 277 -4.11 10.46 -6.29
N SER A 278 -5.00 10.55 -7.29
CA SER A 278 -6.06 11.55 -7.35
C SER A 278 -7.34 11.06 -6.65
N ILE A 279 -7.91 11.90 -5.78
CA ILE A 279 -9.21 11.69 -5.14
C ILE A 279 -10.22 12.68 -5.75
N LYS A 280 -11.30 12.14 -6.33
CA LYS A 280 -12.40 12.91 -6.91
C LYS A 280 -13.64 12.84 -6.00
N ALA A 281 -14.55 13.82 -6.12
CA ALA A 281 -15.75 13.89 -5.28
C ALA A 281 -16.70 12.66 -5.36
N ASN A 282 -16.58 11.85 -6.41
CA ASN A 282 -17.35 10.60 -6.60
C ASN A 282 -16.53 9.33 -6.30
N ASP A 283 -15.25 9.45 -5.93
CA ASP A 283 -14.40 8.31 -5.63
C ASP A 283 -14.85 7.68 -4.31
N LYS A 284 -15.14 6.38 -4.34
CA LYS A 284 -15.73 5.67 -3.19
C LYS A 284 -14.72 5.34 -2.09
N VAL A 285 -13.44 5.23 -2.46
CA VAL A 285 -12.32 4.85 -1.59
C VAL A 285 -11.01 5.44 -2.11
N ALA A 286 -10.06 5.66 -1.20
CA ALA A 286 -8.67 5.96 -1.50
C ALA A 286 -7.79 5.01 -0.69
N ILE A 287 -7.03 4.13 -1.35
CA ILE A 287 -6.21 3.09 -0.70
C ILE A 287 -4.91 2.94 -1.47
N PHE A 288 -3.86 3.62 -1.00
CA PHE A 288 -2.55 3.65 -1.65
C PHE A 288 -1.42 3.94 -0.65
N SER A 289 -0.20 3.62 -1.06
CA SER A 289 1.03 4.06 -0.39
C SER A 289 1.77 5.05 -1.28
N ILE A 290 2.28 6.12 -0.68
CA ILE A 290 2.93 7.23 -1.37
C ILE A 290 4.42 6.92 -1.53
N TRP A 291 4.86 6.95 -2.79
CA TRP A 291 6.27 7.10 -3.15
C TRP A 291 6.46 8.50 -3.73
N ASP A 292 7.37 9.29 -3.15
CA ASP A 292 7.89 10.50 -3.76
C ASP A 292 9.43 10.51 -3.68
N ALA A 293 10.09 11.24 -4.58
CA ALA A 293 11.54 11.28 -4.68
C ALA A 293 12.15 12.55 -4.07
N ASP A 294 11.50 13.70 -4.21
CA ASP A 294 11.98 15.03 -3.77
C ASP A 294 10.86 16.08 -3.99
N GLY A 295 11.01 17.29 -3.45
CA GLY A 295 10.05 18.38 -3.66
C GLY A 295 9.52 18.97 -2.35
N ASN A 296 8.42 19.71 -2.45
CA ASN A 296 7.67 20.22 -1.30
C ASN A 296 6.19 19.82 -1.46
N ASP A 297 5.83 18.73 -0.80
CA ASP A 297 4.65 17.96 -1.15
C ASP A 297 3.46 18.20 -0.20
N SER A 298 2.25 17.90 -0.68
CA SER A 298 1.01 18.16 0.05
C SER A 298 0.05 16.97 0.01
N LEU A 299 -0.42 16.53 1.18
CA LEU A 299 -1.63 15.71 1.29
C LEU A 299 -2.86 16.62 1.36
N ASP A 300 -3.65 16.69 0.28
CA ASP A 300 -4.91 17.42 0.25
C ASP A 300 -6.09 16.47 0.43
N PHE A 301 -6.69 16.50 1.62
CA PHE A 301 -7.89 15.75 1.99
C PHE A 301 -9.09 16.67 2.25
N SER A 302 -9.06 17.90 1.71
CA SER A 302 -10.04 18.98 1.95
C SER A 302 -11.48 18.70 1.51
N GLY A 303 -11.67 17.78 0.56
CA GLY A 303 -12.99 17.38 0.08
C GLY A 303 -13.78 16.50 1.06
N TYR A 304 -13.13 15.90 2.06
CA TYR A 304 -13.79 15.01 3.02
C TYR A 304 -14.55 15.74 4.14
N HIS A 305 -15.54 15.05 4.71
CA HIS A 305 -16.44 15.54 5.76
C HIS A 305 -16.36 14.70 7.06
N GLN A 306 -15.68 13.57 6.99
CA GLN A 306 -15.43 12.65 8.10
C GLN A 306 -14.27 13.17 8.95
N ASP A 307 -14.26 12.90 10.25
CA ASP A 307 -13.08 13.10 11.10
C ASP A 307 -11.91 12.24 10.56
N GLN A 308 -10.75 12.85 10.35
CA GLN A 308 -9.56 12.21 9.77
C GLN A 308 -8.41 12.14 10.78
N LYS A 309 -7.44 11.26 10.51
CA LYS A 309 -6.14 11.27 11.19
C LYS A 309 -5.02 11.19 10.18
N ILE A 310 -4.33 12.31 9.99
CA ILE A 310 -3.31 12.49 8.98
C ILE A 310 -1.95 12.48 9.69
N ASN A 311 -1.01 11.69 9.19
CA ASN A 311 0.35 11.59 9.69
C ASN A 311 1.34 11.73 8.53
N LEU A 312 2.20 12.76 8.59
CA LEU A 312 3.21 13.08 7.59
C LEU A 312 4.56 12.40 7.86
N ASN A 313 4.69 11.61 8.92
CA ASN A 313 5.93 10.88 9.18
C ASN A 313 6.13 9.77 8.13
N PRO A 314 7.38 9.52 7.68
CA PRO A 314 7.70 8.34 6.88
C PRO A 314 7.37 7.05 7.62
N ASP A 315 7.15 5.96 6.88
CA ASP A 315 6.78 4.63 7.39
C ASP A 315 5.49 4.61 8.25
N SER A 316 4.57 5.56 8.01
CA SER A 316 3.37 5.76 8.85
C SER A 316 2.04 5.63 8.08
N PHE A 317 0.94 5.53 8.83
CA PHE A 317 -0.42 5.34 8.34
C PHE A 317 -1.37 6.47 8.77
N SER A 318 -2.32 6.77 7.89
CA SER A 318 -3.40 7.74 8.10
C SER A 318 -4.79 7.11 7.96
N ASP A 319 -5.75 7.61 8.74
CA ASP A 319 -7.19 7.31 8.64
C ASP A 319 -7.84 8.44 7.81
N VAL A 320 -8.20 8.17 6.54
CA VAL A 320 -8.61 9.21 5.58
C VAL A 320 -9.96 8.86 4.94
N GLY A 321 -10.84 9.86 4.74
CA GLY A 321 -12.13 9.68 4.08
C GLY A 321 -13.11 8.75 4.80
N GLY A 322 -12.93 8.53 6.11
CA GLY A 322 -13.73 7.61 6.92
C GLY A 322 -13.32 6.14 6.82
N LEU A 323 -12.22 5.83 6.13
CA LEU A 323 -11.53 4.53 6.20
C LEU A 323 -10.49 4.56 7.33
N LYS A 324 -9.81 3.43 7.60
CA LYS A 324 -8.73 3.34 8.61
C LYS A 324 -7.47 2.70 8.05
N GLY A 325 -6.32 3.29 8.35
CA GLY A 325 -5.00 2.82 7.91
C GLY A 325 -4.88 2.65 6.39
N ASN A 326 -5.57 3.49 5.61
CA ASN A 326 -5.77 3.33 4.17
C ASN A 326 -4.79 4.13 3.31
N ILE A 327 -4.23 5.20 3.84
CA ILE A 327 -3.13 5.94 3.21
C ILE A 327 -1.86 5.73 4.03
N SER A 328 -0.73 5.52 3.37
CA SER A 328 0.59 5.44 4.01
C SER A 328 1.66 6.19 3.22
N ILE A 329 2.76 6.53 3.90
CA ILE A 329 3.95 7.15 3.30
C ILE A 329 5.09 6.14 3.38
N ALA A 330 5.78 5.87 2.27
CA ALA A 330 6.89 4.91 2.26
C ALA A 330 8.08 5.38 3.11
N ARG A 331 8.94 4.44 3.50
CA ARG A 331 9.95 4.61 4.57
C ARG A 331 10.90 5.80 4.40
N ASP A 332 11.28 6.10 3.16
CA ASP A 332 12.29 7.11 2.81
C ASP A 332 11.68 8.31 2.08
N VAL A 333 10.36 8.53 2.23
CA VAL A 333 9.60 9.63 1.61
C VAL A 333 9.26 10.67 2.66
N ILE A 334 9.52 11.94 2.35
CA ILE A 334 9.10 13.09 3.17
C ILE A 334 7.89 13.71 2.47
N ILE A 335 6.89 14.15 3.25
CA ILE A 335 5.79 14.98 2.78
C ILE A 335 5.68 16.17 3.72
N GLU A 336 5.77 17.39 3.20
CA GLU A 336 5.88 18.60 4.01
C GLU A 336 4.52 19.07 4.53
N ASN A 337 3.45 18.92 3.75
CA ASN A 337 2.23 19.70 3.96
C ASN A 337 0.97 18.84 4.05
N ALA A 338 -0.03 19.33 4.79
CA ALA A 338 -1.32 18.68 4.95
C ALA A 338 -2.49 19.67 4.92
N ILE A 339 -3.59 19.27 4.29
CA ILE A 339 -4.87 19.96 4.32
C ILE A 339 -5.94 18.97 4.77
N GLY A 340 -6.44 19.16 5.99
CA GLY A 340 -7.59 18.46 6.55
C GLY A 340 -8.91 18.87 5.89
N GLY A 341 -9.99 18.22 6.32
CA GLY A 341 -11.30 18.28 5.69
C GLY A 341 -12.26 19.26 6.35
N LYS A 342 -13.50 18.77 6.54
CA LYS A 342 -14.58 19.45 7.28
C LYS A 342 -15.01 18.69 8.55
N GLY A 343 -14.22 17.69 8.93
CA GLY A 343 -14.37 16.90 10.15
C GLY A 343 -13.58 17.50 11.30
N ASN A 344 -13.46 16.78 12.42
CA ASN A 344 -12.60 17.16 13.54
C ASN A 344 -11.29 16.38 13.44
N ASP A 345 -10.34 16.92 12.69
CA ASP A 345 -9.19 16.17 12.23
C ASP A 345 -8.04 16.14 13.26
N ILE A 346 -7.22 15.09 13.21
CA ILE A 346 -5.93 15.03 13.93
C ILE A 346 -4.83 15.05 12.88
N ILE A 347 -4.00 16.07 12.86
CA ILE A 347 -2.93 16.22 11.86
C ILE A 347 -1.57 16.29 12.56
N ILE A 348 -0.70 15.36 12.18
CA ILE A 348 0.64 15.17 12.75
C ILE A 348 1.66 15.42 11.62
N GLY A 349 2.47 16.47 11.74
CA GLY A 349 3.63 16.68 10.88
C GLY A 349 4.83 15.83 11.30
N ASN A 350 6.02 16.15 10.81
CA ASN A 350 7.20 15.30 10.88
C ASN A 350 8.43 16.06 11.43
N ALA A 351 9.59 15.92 10.79
CA ALA A 351 10.83 16.59 11.19
C ALA A 351 11.24 17.76 10.29
N SER A 352 10.58 17.90 9.13
CA SER A 352 10.72 19.01 8.19
C SER A 352 9.89 20.21 8.63
N ASN A 353 10.04 21.35 7.95
CA ASN A 353 9.14 22.49 8.18
C ASN A 353 7.77 22.19 7.55
N ASN A 354 6.73 22.01 8.36
CA ASN A 354 5.42 21.63 7.83
C ASN A 354 4.46 22.82 7.64
N ILE A 355 3.69 22.83 6.55
CA ILE A 355 2.54 23.72 6.39
C ILE A 355 1.24 22.91 6.55
N ILE A 356 0.53 23.13 7.65
CA ILE A 356 -0.65 22.33 8.01
C ILE A 356 -1.88 23.21 8.15
N LYS A 357 -2.94 22.85 7.41
CA LYS A 357 -4.28 23.42 7.50
C LYS A 357 -5.22 22.36 8.07
N GLY A 358 -5.87 22.63 9.20
CA GLY A 358 -6.92 21.76 9.77
C GLY A 358 -8.15 21.71 8.86
N GLY A 359 -8.48 22.83 8.22
CA GLY A 359 -9.73 22.99 7.50
C GLY A 359 -10.83 23.49 8.43
N ALA A 360 -12.06 22.99 8.21
CA ALA A 360 -13.21 23.39 9.02
C ALA A 360 -13.55 22.31 10.04
N GLY A 361 -13.42 22.61 11.34
CA GLY A 361 -13.61 21.60 12.36
C GLY A 361 -13.20 22.07 13.75
N SER A 362 -13.09 21.12 14.68
CA SER A 362 -12.37 21.29 15.94
C SER A 362 -11.10 20.42 15.92
N ASP A 363 -10.12 20.87 15.15
CA ASP A 363 -8.94 20.08 14.78
C ASP A 363 -7.87 20.05 15.88
N ILE A 364 -7.00 19.05 15.80
CA ILE A 364 -5.82 18.90 16.67
C ILE A 364 -4.60 18.81 15.76
N ILE A 365 -3.82 19.88 15.71
CA ILE A 365 -2.62 19.96 14.87
C ILE A 365 -1.37 19.86 15.76
N TYR A 366 -0.42 19.02 15.37
CA TYR A 366 0.93 18.97 15.91
C TYR A 366 1.90 19.10 14.74
N GLY A 367 2.69 20.18 14.72
CA GLY A 367 3.72 20.42 13.70
C GLY A 367 4.80 19.34 13.75
N GLY A 368 5.67 19.38 14.75
CA GLY A 368 6.66 18.33 14.95
C GLY A 368 7.98 18.88 15.46
N MET A 369 9.05 18.56 14.76
CA MET A 369 10.25 19.41 14.72
C MET A 369 10.17 20.36 13.52
N GLY A 370 11.14 21.24 13.34
CA GLY A 370 11.16 22.20 12.23
C GLY A 370 10.56 23.56 12.59
N GLN A 371 10.26 24.35 11.56
CA GLN A 371 9.64 25.67 11.64
C GLN A 371 8.28 25.64 10.95
N ASP A 372 7.26 25.21 11.69
CA ASP A 372 5.94 24.93 11.13
C ASP A 372 5.05 26.16 10.98
N THR A 373 4.19 26.13 9.96
CA THR A 373 3.10 27.09 9.78
C THR A 373 1.76 26.36 9.90
N LEU A 374 1.04 26.62 11.00
CA LEU A 374 -0.18 25.89 11.35
C LEU A 374 -1.39 26.82 11.23
N TRP A 375 -2.51 26.31 10.72
CA TRP A 375 -3.78 27.03 10.64
C TRP A 375 -4.96 26.11 11.00
N GLY A 376 -5.72 26.45 12.05
CA GLY A 376 -7.04 25.86 12.31
C GLY A 376 -8.11 26.95 12.18
N GLU A 377 -9.17 26.73 11.40
CA GLU A 377 -10.11 27.82 11.09
C GLU A 377 -11.09 28.16 12.23
N ASN A 378 -11.17 27.36 13.31
CA ASN A 378 -12.05 27.65 14.46
C ASN A 378 -11.47 27.31 15.86
N ASN A 379 -11.04 28.36 16.57
CA ASN A 379 -11.14 28.57 18.03
C ASN A 379 -10.43 27.65 19.05
N ILE A 380 -9.78 26.54 18.70
CA ILE A 380 -8.76 25.92 19.58
C ILE A 380 -7.50 25.57 18.80
N GLU A 381 -6.72 26.60 18.49
CA GLU A 381 -5.32 26.44 18.12
C GLU A 381 -4.53 26.05 19.38
N LEU A 382 -4.44 24.74 19.66
CA LEU A 382 -3.40 24.25 20.54
C LEU A 382 -2.13 24.08 19.70
N SER A 383 -1.23 25.06 19.76
CA SER A 383 0.19 24.87 19.47
C SER A 383 0.83 23.99 20.57
N ALA A 384 0.31 22.78 20.76
CA ALA A 384 1.00 21.74 21.49
C ALA A 384 2.24 21.38 20.66
N LEU A 385 3.46 21.37 21.18
CA LEU A 385 3.85 20.22 22.01
C LEU A 385 5.11 20.36 22.86
N THR A 386 5.72 21.55 22.98
CA THR A 386 6.93 21.73 23.81
C THR A 386 6.75 21.24 25.26
N LYS A 387 5.50 21.12 25.73
CA LYS A 387 5.13 20.55 27.03
C LYS A 387 4.72 19.07 27.07
N CYS A 388 4.17 18.46 26.02
CA CYS A 388 3.77 17.04 26.11
C CYS A 388 5.00 16.12 26.15
N ILE A 389 6.07 16.43 25.39
CA ILE A 389 7.34 15.68 25.43
C ILE A 389 8.02 15.79 26.81
N SER A 390 8.03 16.99 27.41
CA SER A 390 8.62 17.18 28.75
C SER A 390 7.90 16.46 29.90
N LEU A 391 6.67 15.99 29.69
CA LEU A 391 5.87 15.28 30.70
C LEU A 391 6.08 13.76 30.72
N ASN A 392 6.73 13.19 29.68
CA ASN A 392 7.07 11.77 29.59
C ASN A 392 8.59 11.51 29.75
N LEU A 393 9.37 12.53 30.11
CA LEU A 393 10.83 12.47 30.31
C LEU A 393 11.25 12.74 31.77
N ILE A 394 10.36 12.43 32.73
CA ILE A 394 10.59 12.52 34.19
C ILE A 394 10.19 11.19 34.84
#